data_AF-A0A9E3IQB3-F1
#
_entry.id   AF-A0A9E3IQB3-F1
#
_cell.length_a   1.000
_cell.length_b   1.000
_cell.length_c   1.000
_cell.angle_alpha   90.00
_cell.angle_beta   90.00
_cell.angle_gamma   90.00
#
_symmetry.space_group_name_H-M   'P 1'
#
loop_
_entity.id
_entity.type
_entity.pdbx_description
1 polymer ?
#
loop_
_entity_poly.entity_id
_entity_poly.type
_entity_poly.pdbx_seq_one_letter_code
_entity_poly.pdbx_strand_id
1 'polypeptide(L)'
;MAVLKDIWRVGIVRAAPEAVLAPGALARLPVTWLPPQGPLRFIADPFGLWRDGRLNVFVEAYDYRDRHGVIEAYVLDEALEVLERRTVLREPWHLSYPFVFEAEGATWMLPEAFRSGGLTLYRAEAFPDRWAAATRIELDDVAIDATSVFHDGLWWLFYAPAGASAADKIGRLHLAWAERLTGPWRTHPGNPVRRDVRSSRPGGTPFVGADGRLVLPVQDCARTYGGAIRPLRISVLTPDRFEAEAGEPLVPPAAFGAYTDGLHTLSAAGPVTLIDAKRRVITLKSLSLDARREAGRLLRR
;
A
#
# COMPACT_ATOMS: atom_id res chain seq x y z
N MET A 1 4.48 25.07 -1.32
CA MET A 1 4.39 23.73 -0.68
C MET A 1 3.02 23.62 -0.04
N ALA A 2 2.40 22.44 0.02
CA ALA A 2 1.09 22.31 0.67
C ALA A 2 1.24 22.52 2.18
N VAL A 3 0.58 23.55 2.71
CA VAL A 3 0.50 23.87 4.14
C VAL A 3 -0.18 22.74 4.93
N LEU A 4 -1.10 22.05 4.26
CA LEU A 4 -1.82 20.87 4.72
C LEU A 4 -0.93 19.64 4.62
N LYS A 5 -0.83 18.87 5.72
CA LYS A 5 -0.10 17.60 5.77
C LYS A 5 -1.09 16.46 6.04
N ASP A 6 -0.93 15.36 5.31
CA ASP A 6 -1.69 14.14 5.51
C ASP A 6 -0.96 13.30 6.55
N ILE A 7 -1.62 13.03 7.67
CA ILE A 7 -1.07 12.20 8.74
C ILE A 7 -1.87 10.91 8.76
N TRP A 8 -1.24 9.85 8.28
CA TRP A 8 -1.75 8.50 8.28
C TRP A 8 -1.52 7.79 9.63
N ARG A 9 -2.40 6.85 9.93
CA ARG A 9 -2.27 5.93 11.05
C ARG A 9 -2.75 4.56 10.64
N VAL A 10 -2.01 3.54 11.07
CA VAL A 10 -2.32 2.13 10.81
C VAL A 10 -3.21 1.55 11.92
N GLY A 11 -4.23 0.81 11.50
CA GLY A 11 -5.16 0.07 12.34
C GLY A 11 -5.22 -1.40 11.96
N ILE A 12 -5.58 -2.24 12.93
CA ILE A 12 -5.69 -3.69 12.81
C ILE A 12 -7.12 -4.08 13.18
N VAL A 13 -7.79 -4.81 12.30
CA VAL A 13 -9.17 -5.26 12.46
C VAL A 13 -9.19 -6.78 12.50
N ARG A 14 -9.77 -7.38 13.55
CA ARG A 14 -9.92 -8.85 13.66
C ARG A 14 -11.09 -9.36 12.82
N ALA A 15 -10.93 -9.26 11.51
CA ALA A 15 -11.88 -9.75 10.52
C ALA A 15 -11.15 -10.01 9.19
N ALA A 16 -11.71 -10.88 8.37
CA ALA A 16 -11.24 -11.09 7.00
C ALA A 16 -11.54 -9.86 6.12
N PRO A 17 -10.76 -9.62 5.05
CA PRO A 17 -10.94 -8.48 4.13
C PRO A 17 -12.37 -8.30 3.63
N GLU A 18 -13.03 -9.39 3.21
CA GLU A 18 -14.40 -9.36 2.71
C GLU A 18 -15.41 -8.91 3.76
N ALA A 19 -15.23 -9.32 5.02
CA ALA A 19 -16.07 -8.89 6.13
C ALA A 19 -15.87 -7.41 6.47
N VAL A 20 -14.65 -6.89 6.32
CA VAL A 20 -14.35 -5.46 6.49
C VAL A 20 -15.00 -4.62 5.39
N LEU A 21 -14.99 -5.13 4.15
CA LEU A 21 -15.57 -4.48 2.98
C LEU A 21 -17.11 -4.50 2.95
N ALA A 22 -17.75 -5.30 3.79
CA ALA A 22 -19.21 -5.35 3.86
C ALA A 22 -19.80 -3.97 4.28
N PRO A 23 -20.89 -3.51 3.64
CA PRO A 23 -21.45 -2.19 3.92
C PRO A 23 -21.68 -1.90 5.41
N GLY A 24 -21.06 -0.82 5.89
CA GLY A 24 -21.14 -0.37 7.28
C GLY A 24 -20.45 -1.27 8.31
N ALA A 25 -19.80 -2.37 7.92
CA ALA A 25 -19.15 -3.30 8.85
C ALA A 25 -17.98 -2.64 9.60
N LEU A 26 -17.13 -1.88 8.91
CA LEU A 26 -15.99 -1.21 9.53
C LEU A 26 -16.37 -0.25 10.67
N ALA A 27 -17.57 0.35 10.63
CA ALA A 27 -18.06 1.21 11.70
C ALA A 27 -18.39 0.45 13.00
N ARG A 28 -18.59 -0.87 12.92
CA ARG A 28 -18.98 -1.76 14.04
C ARG A 28 -17.84 -2.66 14.51
N LEU A 29 -16.77 -2.79 13.72
CA LEU A 29 -15.63 -3.63 14.05
C LEU A 29 -14.63 -2.85 14.93
N PRO A 30 -14.17 -3.42 16.06
CA PRO A 30 -13.09 -2.83 16.83
C PRO A 30 -11.82 -2.72 16.00
N VAL A 31 -11.12 -1.59 16.13
CA VAL A 31 -9.83 -1.33 15.48
C VAL A 31 -8.77 -1.12 16.55
N THR A 32 -7.75 -1.98 16.55
CA THR A 32 -6.54 -1.78 17.36
C THR A 32 -5.59 -0.89 16.57
N TRP A 33 -5.39 0.34 17.04
CA TRP A 33 -4.54 1.30 16.35
C TRP A 33 -3.10 1.22 16.82
N LEU A 34 -2.15 1.21 15.86
CA LEU A 34 -0.73 1.33 16.19
C LEU A 34 -0.43 2.69 16.88
N PRO A 35 0.66 2.77 17.67
CA PRO A 35 1.02 3.97 18.41
C PRO A 35 1.14 5.23 17.53
N PRO A 36 0.84 6.42 18.06
CA PRO A 36 1.05 7.67 17.34
C PRO A 36 2.54 7.94 17.11
N GLN A 37 2.88 8.49 15.95
CA GLN A 37 4.28 8.70 15.51
C GLN A 37 4.88 10.04 15.94
N GLY A 38 4.11 10.86 16.65
CA GLY A 38 4.46 12.23 16.99
C GLY A 38 4.21 13.23 15.85
N PRO A 39 4.62 14.50 16.01
CA PRO A 39 4.33 15.55 15.06
C PRO A 39 5.09 15.35 13.75
N LEU A 40 4.40 15.59 12.62
CA LEU A 40 4.97 15.58 11.27
C LEU A 40 5.55 14.22 10.82
N ARG A 41 5.15 13.14 11.49
CA ARG A 41 5.46 11.77 11.10
C ARG A 41 4.18 10.98 10.96
N PHE A 42 4.19 9.99 10.09
CA PHE A 42 3.10 9.04 9.95
C PHE A 42 3.63 7.65 9.63
N ILE A 43 2.73 6.68 9.78
CA ILE A 43 2.88 5.35 9.20
C ILE A 43 1.68 5.05 8.31
N ALA A 44 1.92 4.42 7.16
CA ALA A 44 0.92 4.12 6.12
C ALA A 44 1.22 2.78 5.43
N ASP A 45 0.35 2.37 4.51
CA ASP A 45 0.50 1.20 3.65
C ASP A 45 0.85 -0.10 4.41
N PRO A 46 0.03 -0.53 5.40
CA PRO A 46 0.35 -1.70 6.18
C PRO A 46 0.19 -3.02 5.39
N PHE A 47 1.19 -3.89 5.49
CA PHE A 47 1.16 -5.28 5.04
C PHE A 47 1.70 -6.18 6.16
N GLY A 48 1.28 -7.44 6.23
CA GLY A 48 1.77 -8.27 7.33
C GLY A 48 1.61 -9.77 7.17
N LEU A 49 2.41 -10.47 7.97
CA LEU A 49 2.46 -11.94 8.02
C LEU A 49 2.47 -12.41 9.48
N TRP A 50 1.82 -13.53 9.72
CA TRP A 50 1.91 -14.25 10.98
C TRP A 50 3.08 -15.23 10.95
N ARG A 51 3.88 -15.24 12.01
CA ARG A 51 4.95 -16.23 12.21
C ARG A 51 5.18 -16.47 13.68
N ASP A 52 5.22 -17.74 14.08
CA ASP A 52 5.48 -18.17 15.46
C ASP A 52 4.57 -17.47 16.49
N GLY A 53 3.27 -17.38 16.20
CA GLY A 53 2.28 -16.73 17.07
C GLY A 53 2.37 -15.20 17.11
N ARG A 54 3.19 -14.57 16.26
CA ARG A 54 3.37 -13.12 16.21
C ARG A 54 2.92 -12.55 14.87
N LEU A 55 2.26 -11.40 14.93
CA LEU A 55 1.94 -10.61 13.74
C LEU A 55 3.09 -9.65 13.45
N ASN A 56 3.62 -9.71 12.24
CA ASN A 56 4.66 -8.79 11.76
C ASN A 56 4.02 -7.83 10.77
N VAL A 57 3.92 -6.54 11.11
CA VAL A 57 3.31 -5.49 10.28
C VAL A 57 4.40 -4.58 9.72
N PHE A 58 4.53 -4.56 8.40
CA PHE A 58 5.42 -3.70 7.64
C PHE A 58 4.67 -2.47 7.17
N VAL A 59 5.27 -1.29 7.34
CA VAL A 59 4.64 0.00 7.03
C VAL A 59 5.63 0.94 6.35
N GLU A 60 5.12 1.84 5.52
CA GLU A 60 5.83 3.09 5.21
C GLU A 60 5.93 3.90 6.50
N ALA A 61 7.14 4.26 6.93
CA ALA A 61 7.38 5.24 7.97
C ALA A 61 7.97 6.51 7.35
N TYR A 62 7.23 7.61 7.44
CA TYR A 62 7.58 8.85 6.78
C TYR A 62 7.74 10.02 7.74
N ASP A 63 8.74 10.86 7.47
CA ASP A 63 8.97 12.10 8.18
C ASP A 63 8.92 13.32 7.26
N TYR A 64 7.99 14.25 7.51
CA TYR A 64 7.88 15.46 6.70
C TYR A 64 9.10 16.39 6.79
N ARG A 65 10.00 16.21 7.77
CA ARG A 65 11.18 17.05 8.01
C ARG A 65 12.32 16.75 7.04
N ASP A 66 12.53 15.49 6.69
CA ASP A 66 13.49 15.08 5.66
C ASP A 66 12.81 14.65 4.34
N ARG A 67 11.49 14.38 4.37
CA ARG A 67 10.68 13.89 3.24
C ARG A 67 11.16 12.54 2.71
N HIS A 68 11.54 11.67 3.65
CA HIS A 68 12.05 10.35 3.37
C HIS A 68 11.14 9.29 4.00
N GLY A 69 10.76 8.29 3.20
CA GLY A 69 9.98 7.13 3.62
C GLY A 69 10.91 5.92 3.70
N VAL A 70 10.87 5.21 4.82
CA VAL A 70 11.59 3.95 5.04
C VAL A 70 10.60 2.86 5.42
N ILE A 71 10.97 1.60 5.31
CA ILE A 71 10.10 0.51 5.77
C ILE A 71 10.44 0.17 7.21
N GLU A 72 9.44 0.25 8.08
CA GLU A 72 9.52 -0.24 9.46
C GLU A 72 8.67 -1.51 9.62
N ALA A 73 9.12 -2.40 10.51
CA ALA A 73 8.35 -3.54 10.97
C ALA A 73 7.96 -3.37 12.44
N TYR A 74 6.70 -3.68 12.74
CA TYR A 74 6.15 -3.83 14.08
C TYR A 74 5.91 -5.30 14.34
N VAL A 75 6.44 -5.83 15.43
CA VAL A 75 6.16 -7.20 15.87
C VAL A 75 5.15 -7.11 17.00
N LEU A 76 4.01 -7.77 16.84
CA LEU A 76 2.94 -7.79 17.82
C LEU A 76 2.68 -9.21 18.31
N ASP A 77 2.24 -9.33 19.55
CA ASP A 77 1.74 -10.60 20.08
C ASP A 77 0.31 -10.92 19.59
N GLU A 78 -0.24 -12.05 20.03
CA GLU A 78 -1.61 -12.46 19.68
C GLU A 78 -2.68 -11.49 20.18
N ALA A 79 -2.40 -10.72 21.24
CA ALA A 79 -3.28 -9.69 21.77
C ALA A 79 -3.23 -8.38 20.95
N LEU A 80 -2.31 -8.29 19.99
CA LEU A 80 -1.99 -7.09 19.19
C LEU A 80 -1.30 -5.99 19.99
N GLU A 81 -0.57 -6.36 21.03
CA GLU A 81 0.34 -5.45 21.73
C GLU A 81 1.68 -5.41 21.01
N VAL A 82 2.24 -4.20 20.85
CA VAL A 82 3.51 -4.00 20.16
C VAL A 82 4.66 -4.45 21.06
N LEU A 83 5.36 -5.50 20.65
CA LEU A 83 6.56 -6.01 21.32
C LEU A 83 7.81 -5.29 20.84
N GLU A 84 7.93 -5.09 19.52
CA GLU A 84 9.13 -4.53 18.91
C GLU A 84 8.78 -3.63 17.73
N ARG A 85 9.65 -2.66 17.45
CA ARG A 85 9.60 -1.78 16.30
C ARG A 85 11.01 -1.51 15.80
N ARG A 86 11.23 -1.57 14.48
CA ARG A 86 12.54 -1.33 13.86
C ARG A 86 12.42 -0.94 12.40
N THR A 87 13.42 -0.24 11.87
CA THR A 87 13.59 -0.04 10.42
C THR A 87 14.20 -1.31 9.82
N VAL A 88 13.55 -1.87 8.80
CA VAL A 88 13.97 -3.14 8.15
C VAL A 88 14.46 -2.94 6.72
N LEU A 89 14.09 -1.82 6.08
CA LEU A 89 14.60 -1.45 4.77
C LEU A 89 14.73 0.07 4.66
N ARG A 90 15.91 0.53 4.28
CA ARG A 90 16.22 1.94 4.05
C ARG A 90 17.13 2.06 2.85
N GLU A 91 16.76 2.91 1.92
CA GLU A 91 17.51 3.19 0.71
C GLU A 91 17.83 4.69 0.59
N PRO A 92 18.68 5.12 -0.35
CA PRO A 92 18.88 6.54 -0.65
C PRO A 92 17.63 7.24 -1.20
N TRP A 93 16.66 6.47 -1.70
CA TRP A 93 15.36 6.94 -2.19
C TRP A 93 14.23 6.61 -1.21
N HIS A 94 13.09 7.28 -1.39
CA HIS A 94 11.87 7.04 -0.63
C HIS A 94 11.27 5.68 -0.98
N LEU A 95 10.90 4.93 0.06
CA LEU A 95 10.18 3.66 -0.01
C LEU A 95 8.81 3.80 0.64
N SER A 96 7.78 3.22 0.01
CA SER A 96 6.42 3.10 0.51
C SER A 96 5.81 1.76 0.09
N TYR A 97 4.53 1.51 0.38
CA TYR A 97 3.80 0.32 -0.07
C TYR A 97 4.58 -1.02 0.04
N PRO A 98 5.03 -1.43 1.24
CA PRO A 98 5.87 -2.62 1.41
C PRO A 98 5.05 -3.90 1.26
N PHE A 99 4.60 -4.24 0.06
CA PHE A 99 3.80 -5.45 -0.17
C PHE A 99 4.62 -6.71 0.22
N VAL A 100 4.25 -7.35 1.32
CA VAL A 100 4.94 -8.55 1.86
C VAL A 100 4.08 -9.79 1.69
N PHE A 101 4.68 -10.88 1.20
CA PHE A 101 4.00 -12.14 0.94
C PHE A 101 4.96 -13.35 0.98
N GLU A 102 4.40 -14.55 1.11
CA GLU A 102 5.15 -15.81 1.01
C GLU A 102 4.88 -16.49 -0.32
N ALA A 103 5.94 -16.91 -1.00
CA ALA A 103 5.86 -17.51 -2.32
C ALA A 103 7.13 -18.29 -2.65
N GLU A 104 7.01 -19.37 -3.42
CA GLU A 104 8.15 -20.12 -3.96
C GLU A 104 9.21 -20.48 -2.90
N GLY A 105 8.76 -20.81 -1.68
CA GLY A 105 9.63 -21.22 -0.56
C GLY A 105 10.40 -20.08 0.13
N ALA A 106 10.03 -18.82 -0.10
CA ALA A 106 10.64 -17.66 0.55
C ALA A 106 9.61 -16.60 0.97
N THR A 107 10.06 -15.65 1.79
CA THR A 107 9.31 -14.44 2.11
C THR A 107 9.85 -13.28 1.30
N TRP A 108 8.95 -12.54 0.67
CA TRP A 108 9.26 -11.48 -0.29
C TRP A 108 8.66 -10.15 0.15
N MET A 109 9.32 -9.06 -0.25
CA MET A 109 8.82 -7.69 -0.13
C MET A 109 8.97 -7.00 -1.48
N LEU A 110 7.91 -6.31 -1.90
CA LEU A 110 7.83 -5.59 -3.15
C LEU A 110 7.45 -4.12 -2.86
N PRO A 111 8.38 -3.30 -2.33
CA PRO A 111 8.07 -1.93 -1.96
C PRO A 111 7.91 -1.04 -3.19
N GLU A 112 7.04 -0.03 -3.13
CA GLU A 112 7.09 1.08 -4.08
C GLU A 112 8.40 1.85 -3.89
N ALA A 113 9.12 2.03 -4.98
CA ALA A 113 10.38 2.75 -5.02
C ALA A 113 10.47 3.64 -6.27
N PHE A 114 9.46 4.46 -6.53
CA PHE A 114 9.34 5.25 -7.78
C PHE A 114 10.64 5.99 -8.16
N ARG A 115 11.34 6.59 -7.18
CA ARG A 115 12.58 7.34 -7.42
C ARG A 115 13.82 6.49 -7.68
N SER A 116 13.75 5.18 -7.49
CA SER A 116 14.81 4.23 -7.91
C SER A 116 14.80 3.96 -9.41
N GLY A 117 13.75 4.38 -10.12
CA GLY A 117 13.60 4.18 -11.57
C GLY A 117 13.09 2.80 -11.97
N GLY A 118 12.61 1.97 -11.04
CA GLY A 118 11.96 0.69 -11.37
C GLY A 118 11.49 -0.08 -10.14
N LEU A 119 11.15 -1.35 -10.34
CA LEU A 119 10.59 -2.22 -9.32
C LEU A 119 11.59 -3.29 -8.92
N THR A 120 11.86 -3.42 -7.61
CA THR A 120 12.82 -4.41 -7.08
C THR A 120 12.11 -5.33 -6.10
N LEU A 121 12.19 -6.62 -6.36
CA LEU A 121 11.74 -7.68 -5.47
C LEU A 121 12.85 -7.98 -4.45
N TYR A 122 12.52 -7.86 -3.17
CA TYR A 122 13.43 -8.17 -2.07
C TYR A 122 13.08 -9.52 -1.45
N ARG A 123 14.09 -10.30 -1.11
CA ARG A 123 13.95 -11.57 -0.38
C ARG A 123 14.36 -11.38 1.08
N ALA A 124 13.60 -11.95 2.01
CA ALA A 124 14.03 -12.00 3.40
C ALA A 124 15.22 -12.96 3.54
N GLU A 125 16.36 -12.46 4.02
CA GLU A 125 17.50 -13.29 4.43
C GLU A 125 17.36 -13.74 5.88
N ALA A 126 16.76 -12.90 6.71
CA ALA A 126 16.40 -13.19 8.09
C ALA A 126 15.12 -12.41 8.41
N PHE A 127 13.98 -13.10 8.40
CA PHE A 127 12.70 -12.46 8.67
C PHE A 127 12.52 -12.12 10.16
N PRO A 128 11.92 -10.97 10.51
CA PRO A 128 11.41 -9.90 9.64
C PRO A 128 12.46 -8.83 9.28
N ASP A 129 13.70 -9.00 9.74
CA ASP A 129 14.68 -7.93 9.91
C ASP A 129 15.50 -7.57 8.67
N ARG A 130 15.99 -8.58 7.95
CA ARG A 130 17.02 -8.43 6.91
C ARG A 130 16.50 -8.86 5.55
N TRP A 131 16.62 -7.94 4.60
CA TRP A 131 16.12 -8.06 3.24
C TRP A 131 17.24 -7.82 2.24
N ALA A 132 17.32 -8.65 1.21
CA ALA A 132 18.27 -8.50 0.11
C ALA A 132 17.52 -8.26 -1.20
N ALA A 133 17.99 -7.31 -2.01
CA ALA A 133 17.50 -7.11 -3.36
C ALA A 133 17.79 -8.38 -4.19
N ALA A 134 16.74 -9.06 -4.63
CA ALA A 134 16.86 -10.37 -5.26
C ALA A 134 16.69 -10.29 -6.78
N THR A 135 15.73 -9.50 -7.27
CA THR A 135 15.45 -9.40 -8.70
C THR A 135 14.84 -8.04 -9.03
N ARG A 136 15.31 -7.43 -10.11
CA ARG A 136 14.64 -6.27 -10.70
C ARG A 136 13.56 -6.75 -11.68
N ILE A 137 12.35 -6.25 -11.50
CA ILE A 137 11.23 -6.56 -12.39
C ILE A 137 11.20 -5.49 -13.47
N GLU A 138 11.54 -5.88 -14.68
CA GLU A 138 11.52 -5.01 -15.86
C GLU A 138 10.10 -4.90 -16.40
N LEU A 139 9.61 -3.67 -16.54
CA LEU A 139 8.29 -3.31 -17.04
C LEU A 139 8.44 -2.09 -17.97
N ASP A 140 7.41 -1.82 -18.77
CA ASP A 140 7.41 -0.67 -19.67
C ASP A 140 7.36 0.69 -18.94
N ASP A 141 6.89 0.68 -17.68
CA ASP A 141 6.75 1.86 -16.82
C ASP A 141 7.25 1.55 -15.40
N VAL A 142 7.68 2.59 -14.67
CA VAL A 142 7.94 2.45 -13.23
C VAL A 142 6.61 2.18 -12.51
N ALA A 143 6.57 1.06 -11.78
CA ALA A 143 5.39 0.59 -11.07
C ALA A 143 5.17 1.38 -9.76
N ILE A 144 3.93 1.81 -9.53
CA ILE A 144 3.43 2.44 -8.30
C ILE A 144 2.44 1.47 -7.65
N ASP A 145 2.55 1.31 -6.32
CA ASP A 145 1.78 0.38 -5.49
C ASP A 145 1.70 -1.04 -6.09
N ALA A 146 2.85 -1.55 -6.53
CA ALA A 146 2.96 -2.84 -7.21
C ALA A 146 2.50 -3.98 -6.30
N THR A 147 1.51 -4.76 -6.76
CA THR A 147 0.84 -5.80 -5.98
C THR A 147 0.80 -7.10 -6.76
N SER A 148 1.33 -8.19 -6.21
CA SER A 148 1.41 -9.49 -6.90
C SER A 148 0.52 -10.57 -6.29
N VAL A 149 0.03 -11.48 -7.13
CA VAL A 149 -0.74 -12.66 -6.71
C VAL A 149 -0.52 -13.80 -7.71
N PHE A 150 -0.47 -15.03 -7.21
CA PHE A 150 -0.51 -16.21 -8.06
C PHE A 150 -1.96 -16.64 -8.27
N HIS A 151 -2.41 -16.67 -9.52
CA HIS A 151 -3.79 -16.98 -9.87
C HIS A 151 -3.85 -17.69 -11.24
N ASP A 152 -4.59 -18.79 -11.29
CA ASP A 152 -4.78 -19.61 -12.49
C ASP A 152 -3.47 -19.99 -13.22
N GLY A 153 -2.46 -20.39 -12.43
CA GLY A 153 -1.19 -20.89 -12.95
C GLY A 153 -0.17 -19.82 -13.33
N LEU A 154 -0.48 -18.54 -13.17
CA LEU A 154 0.41 -17.43 -13.46
C LEU A 154 0.58 -16.49 -12.26
N TRP A 155 1.75 -15.89 -12.17
CA TRP A 155 1.94 -14.68 -11.37
C TRP A 155 1.36 -13.49 -12.12
N TRP A 156 0.54 -12.72 -11.42
CA TRP A 156 -0.01 -11.45 -11.88
C TRP A 156 0.58 -10.31 -11.07
N LEU A 157 0.82 -9.18 -11.71
CA LEU A 157 1.25 -7.95 -11.08
C LEU A 157 0.32 -6.81 -11.48
N PHE A 158 -0.35 -6.23 -10.48
CA PHE A 158 -1.20 -5.05 -10.60
C PHE A 158 -0.41 -3.82 -10.19
N TYR A 159 -0.43 -2.75 -10.98
CA TYR A 159 0.27 -1.52 -10.64
C TYR A 159 -0.33 -0.30 -11.32
N ALA A 160 -0.16 0.88 -10.71
CA ALA A 160 -0.36 2.13 -11.43
C ALA A 160 0.95 2.51 -12.16
N PRO A 161 0.89 2.97 -13.42
CA PRO A 161 2.07 3.47 -14.10
C PRO A 161 2.46 4.84 -13.54
N ALA A 162 3.75 5.09 -13.35
CA ALA A 162 4.22 6.43 -13.00
C ALA A 162 3.82 7.50 -14.02
N GLY A 163 3.75 7.12 -15.30
CA GLY A 163 3.26 7.94 -16.40
C GLY A 163 3.96 9.29 -16.57
N ALA A 164 3.37 10.15 -17.40
CA ALA A 164 3.86 11.51 -17.64
C ALA A 164 3.19 12.55 -16.72
N SER A 165 2.08 12.19 -16.07
CA SER A 165 1.28 13.10 -15.25
C SER A 165 0.88 12.50 -13.90
N ALA A 166 0.57 13.35 -12.92
CA ALA A 166 0.06 12.91 -11.63
C ALA A 166 -1.29 12.16 -11.74
N ALA A 167 -2.09 12.46 -12.77
CA ALA A 167 -3.36 11.78 -13.03
C ALA A 167 -3.14 10.31 -13.43
N ASP A 168 -2.04 10.00 -14.11
CA ASP A 168 -1.73 8.63 -14.53
C ASP A 168 -1.48 7.73 -13.31
N LYS A 169 -0.81 8.26 -12.29
CA LYS A 169 -0.45 7.57 -11.05
C LYS A 169 -1.65 7.13 -10.20
N ILE A 170 -2.83 7.72 -10.43
CA ILE A 170 -4.05 7.43 -9.67
C ILE A 170 -5.19 6.89 -10.53
N GLY A 171 -5.16 7.14 -11.83
CA GLY A 171 -6.28 6.91 -12.75
C GLY A 171 -6.07 5.80 -13.75
N ARG A 172 -4.97 5.04 -13.69
CA ARG A 172 -4.68 3.94 -14.62
C ARG A 172 -4.24 2.68 -13.87
N LEU A 173 -4.75 1.54 -14.30
CA LEU A 173 -4.30 0.21 -13.85
C LEU A 173 -3.60 -0.48 -15.01
N HIS A 174 -2.37 -0.90 -14.78
CA HIS A 174 -1.61 -1.77 -15.65
C HIS A 174 -1.48 -3.16 -15.03
N LEU A 175 -1.34 -4.16 -15.89
CA LEU A 175 -1.06 -5.54 -15.53
C LEU A 175 0.24 -6.00 -16.18
N ALA A 176 0.93 -6.90 -15.50
CA ALA A 176 1.94 -7.77 -16.08
C ALA A 176 1.75 -9.19 -15.55
N TRP A 177 2.31 -10.17 -16.24
CA TRP A 177 2.26 -11.56 -15.82
C TRP A 177 3.58 -12.29 -16.06
N ALA A 178 3.82 -13.35 -15.29
CA ALA A 178 4.98 -14.21 -15.39
C ALA A 178 4.66 -15.65 -14.97
N GLU A 179 5.44 -16.61 -15.46
CA GLU A 179 5.34 -18.01 -15.01
C GLU A 179 6.05 -18.23 -13.67
N ARG A 180 7.00 -17.37 -13.32
CA ARG A 180 7.78 -17.40 -12.07
C ARG A 180 7.81 -16.02 -11.46
N LEU A 181 7.85 -15.92 -10.14
CA LEU A 181 7.85 -14.63 -9.44
C LEU A 181 9.04 -13.75 -9.85
N THR A 182 10.20 -14.37 -10.06
CA THR A 182 11.43 -13.68 -10.51
C THR A 182 11.46 -13.41 -12.02
N GLY A 183 10.37 -13.68 -12.74
CA GLY A 183 10.21 -13.42 -14.16
C GLY A 183 10.75 -14.50 -15.11
N PRO A 184 10.82 -14.18 -16.41
CA PRO A 184 10.60 -12.85 -16.99
C PRO A 184 9.12 -12.41 -16.90
N TRP A 185 8.91 -11.11 -16.67
CA TRP A 185 7.60 -10.49 -16.65
C TRP A 185 7.24 -9.95 -18.03
N ARG A 186 5.95 -10.07 -18.40
CA ARG A 186 5.40 -9.59 -19.67
C ARG A 186 4.26 -8.63 -19.35
N THR A 187 4.34 -7.41 -19.88
CA THR A 187 3.26 -6.43 -19.74
C THR A 187 2.04 -6.87 -20.54
N HIS A 188 0.85 -6.63 -19.99
CA HIS A 188 -0.41 -7.00 -20.63
C HIS A 188 -0.66 -6.07 -21.84
N PRO A 189 -0.99 -6.61 -23.03
CA PRO A 189 -1.12 -5.82 -24.27
C PRO A 189 -2.27 -4.80 -24.21
N GLY A 190 -3.29 -5.06 -23.39
CA GLY A 190 -4.40 -4.14 -23.13
C GLY A 190 -4.08 -3.00 -22.15
N ASN A 191 -2.84 -2.79 -21.73
CA ASN A 191 -2.49 -1.74 -20.78
C ASN A 191 -2.72 -0.32 -21.35
N PRO A 192 -3.27 0.63 -20.56
CA PRO A 192 -3.90 0.40 -19.25
C PRO A 192 -5.23 -0.34 -19.40
N VAL A 193 -5.41 -1.41 -18.62
CA VAL A 193 -6.61 -2.24 -18.64
C VAL A 193 -7.81 -1.55 -17.97
N ARG A 194 -7.56 -0.49 -17.19
CA ARG A 194 -8.60 0.33 -16.56
C ARG A 194 -8.19 1.80 -16.50
N ARG A 195 -9.15 2.69 -16.68
CA ARG A 195 -8.99 4.15 -16.56
C ARG A 195 -10.09 4.77 -15.68
N ASP A 196 -9.86 4.84 -14.37
CA ASP A 196 -10.79 5.47 -13.42
C ASP A 196 -10.06 5.82 -12.12
N VAL A 197 -10.04 7.10 -11.74
CA VAL A 197 -9.42 7.59 -10.49
C VAL A 197 -10.05 7.00 -9.23
N ARG A 198 -11.22 6.38 -9.33
CA ARG A 198 -11.92 5.74 -8.21
C ARG A 198 -11.51 4.29 -7.98
N SER A 199 -10.85 3.64 -8.94
CA SER A 199 -10.73 2.18 -8.93
C SER A 199 -9.55 1.62 -9.71
N SER A 200 -8.46 2.39 -9.87
CA SER A 200 -7.30 1.96 -10.67
C SER A 200 -6.01 1.75 -9.89
N ARG A 201 -5.74 2.56 -8.86
CA ARG A 201 -4.51 2.46 -8.08
C ARG A 201 -4.64 1.33 -7.04
N PRO A 202 -3.74 0.33 -7.00
CA PRO A 202 -3.81 -0.72 -5.99
C PRO A 202 -3.79 -0.15 -4.56
N GLY A 203 -4.46 -0.84 -3.64
CA GLY A 203 -4.71 -0.37 -2.28
C GLY A 203 -4.72 -1.50 -1.27
N GLY A 204 -3.98 -2.58 -1.52
CA GLY A 204 -3.71 -3.63 -0.53
C GLY A 204 -3.69 -5.02 -1.13
N THR A 205 -3.84 -6.03 -0.28
CA THR A 205 -3.66 -7.44 -0.65
C THR A 205 -4.84 -7.98 -1.46
N PRO A 206 -4.62 -8.59 -2.65
CA PRO A 206 -5.66 -9.31 -3.37
C PRO A 206 -6.12 -10.54 -2.58
N PHE A 207 -7.40 -10.87 -2.65
CA PHE A 207 -7.96 -12.04 -1.99
C PHE A 207 -9.06 -12.68 -2.84
N VAL A 208 -9.39 -13.94 -2.59
CA VAL A 208 -10.51 -14.61 -3.24
C VAL A 208 -11.76 -14.40 -2.40
N GLY A 209 -12.81 -13.81 -2.98
CA GLY A 209 -14.08 -13.59 -2.31
C GLY A 209 -14.90 -14.88 -2.17
N ALA A 210 -15.99 -14.83 -1.40
CA ALA A 210 -16.90 -15.97 -1.21
C ALA A 210 -17.54 -16.47 -2.51
N ASP A 211 -17.60 -15.64 -3.55
CA ASP A 211 -18.06 -15.99 -4.90
C ASP A 211 -16.98 -16.67 -5.77
N GLY A 212 -15.79 -16.91 -5.21
CA GLY A 212 -14.65 -17.54 -5.89
C GLY A 212 -13.88 -16.59 -6.79
N ARG A 213 -14.24 -15.30 -6.87
CA ARG A 213 -13.56 -14.33 -7.74
C ARG A 213 -12.39 -13.68 -7.03
N LEU A 214 -11.35 -13.36 -7.79
CA LEU A 214 -10.25 -12.52 -7.30
C LEU A 214 -10.75 -11.09 -7.09
N VAL A 215 -10.46 -10.54 -5.91
CA VAL A 215 -10.79 -9.17 -5.52
C VAL A 215 -9.49 -8.43 -5.24
N LEU A 216 -9.28 -7.31 -5.93
CA LEU A 216 -8.18 -6.38 -5.67
C LEU A 216 -8.71 -5.16 -4.92
N PRO A 217 -8.27 -4.89 -3.68
CA PRO A 217 -8.47 -3.58 -3.06
C PRO A 217 -7.80 -2.49 -3.90
N VAL A 218 -8.57 -1.45 -4.26
CA VAL A 218 -8.09 -0.30 -5.03
C VAL A 218 -8.48 1.00 -4.36
N GLN A 219 -7.67 2.03 -4.51
CA GLN A 219 -7.92 3.35 -3.94
C GLN A 219 -8.98 4.10 -4.74
N ASP A 220 -9.93 4.71 -4.04
CA ASP A 220 -10.80 5.75 -4.58
C ASP A 220 -10.19 7.13 -4.29
N CYS A 221 -9.64 7.72 -5.34
CA CYS A 221 -8.98 9.03 -5.29
C CYS A 221 -9.87 10.18 -5.80
N ALA A 222 -11.19 10.00 -5.99
CA ALA A 222 -12.04 11.03 -6.58
C ALA A 222 -12.20 12.28 -5.71
N ARG A 223 -12.15 12.16 -4.39
CA ARG A 223 -12.27 13.30 -3.45
C ARG A 223 -10.92 13.83 -2.99
N THR A 224 -10.00 12.93 -2.69
CA THR A 224 -8.64 13.21 -2.24
C THR A 224 -7.79 11.97 -2.50
N TYR A 225 -6.47 12.13 -2.54
CA TYR A 225 -5.55 10.99 -2.61
C TYR A 225 -5.86 9.98 -1.49
N GLY A 226 -6.17 8.73 -1.85
CA GLY A 226 -6.50 7.70 -0.86
C GLY A 226 -7.75 8.02 -0.03
N GLY A 227 -8.82 8.52 -0.66
CA GLY A 227 -10.03 8.94 0.05
C GLY A 227 -10.88 7.79 0.58
N ALA A 228 -10.86 6.65 -0.11
CA ALA A 228 -11.53 5.42 0.30
C ALA A 228 -10.89 4.21 -0.41
N ILE A 229 -11.31 3.00 -0.04
CA ILE A 229 -10.99 1.76 -0.74
C ILE A 229 -12.23 1.24 -1.46
N ARG A 230 -12.07 0.65 -2.65
CA ARG A 230 -13.10 -0.13 -3.33
C ARG A 230 -12.63 -1.55 -3.57
N PRO A 231 -13.51 -2.55 -3.50
CA PRO A 231 -13.22 -3.88 -4.02
C PRO A 231 -13.35 -3.89 -5.54
N LEU A 232 -12.27 -4.14 -6.26
CA LEU A 232 -12.30 -4.41 -7.70
C LEU A 232 -12.44 -5.92 -7.92
N ARG A 233 -13.65 -6.38 -8.26
CA ARG A 233 -13.96 -7.79 -8.51
C ARG A 233 -13.62 -8.13 -9.94
N ILE A 234 -12.66 -9.05 -10.12
CA ILE A 234 -12.14 -9.42 -11.43
C ILE A 234 -12.95 -10.59 -11.97
N SER A 235 -13.59 -10.42 -13.13
CA SER A 235 -14.39 -11.44 -13.80
C SER A 235 -13.63 -12.17 -14.90
N VAL A 236 -12.63 -11.52 -15.50
CA VAL A 236 -11.73 -12.10 -16.50
C VAL A 236 -10.31 -11.63 -16.21
N LEU A 237 -9.38 -12.57 -16.06
CA LEU A 237 -7.95 -12.30 -15.91
C LEU A 237 -7.17 -13.31 -16.75
N THR A 238 -6.73 -12.87 -17.93
CA THR A 238 -5.99 -13.70 -18.90
C THR A 238 -4.88 -12.88 -19.54
N PRO A 239 -3.87 -13.51 -20.18
CA PRO A 239 -2.73 -12.78 -20.76
C PRO A 239 -3.09 -11.69 -21.78
N ASP A 240 -4.29 -11.74 -22.36
CA ASP A 240 -4.78 -10.84 -23.41
C ASP A 240 -6.10 -10.12 -23.08
N ARG A 241 -6.84 -10.54 -22.04
CA ARG A 241 -8.10 -9.90 -21.61
C ARG A 241 -8.19 -9.68 -20.11
N PHE A 242 -8.78 -8.54 -19.77
CA PHE A 242 -9.10 -8.15 -18.39
C PHE A 242 -10.50 -7.53 -18.31
N GLU A 243 -11.31 -7.99 -17.36
CA GLU A 243 -12.60 -7.41 -17.04
C GLU A 243 -12.81 -7.40 -15.53
N ALA A 244 -13.29 -6.28 -15.00
CA ALA A 244 -13.54 -6.13 -13.58
C ALA A 244 -14.58 -5.05 -13.25
N GLU A 245 -15.33 -5.27 -12.17
CA GLU A 245 -16.33 -4.36 -11.64
C GLU A 245 -15.89 -3.81 -10.28
N ALA A 246 -15.97 -2.48 -10.11
CA ALA A 246 -15.66 -1.85 -8.84
C ALA A 246 -16.93 -1.78 -7.98
N GLY A 247 -16.86 -2.30 -6.75
CA GLY A 247 -17.94 -2.21 -5.78
C GLY A 247 -18.02 -0.85 -5.07
N GLU A 248 -18.85 -0.82 -4.04
CA GLU A 248 -19.05 0.35 -3.18
C GLU A 248 -17.78 0.77 -2.43
N PRO A 249 -17.60 2.08 -2.16
CA PRO A 249 -16.44 2.57 -1.44
C PRO A 249 -16.55 2.30 0.06
N LEU A 250 -15.51 1.71 0.63
CA LEU A 250 -15.22 1.68 2.05
C LEU A 250 -14.59 3.00 2.47
N VAL A 251 -15.39 3.86 3.10
CA VAL A 251 -14.95 5.15 3.66
C VAL A 251 -14.58 5.00 5.14
N PRO A 252 -13.67 5.84 5.68
CA PRO A 252 -13.39 5.84 7.11
C PRO A 252 -14.64 6.26 7.91
N PRO A 253 -15.11 5.44 8.87
CA PRO A 253 -16.30 5.76 9.65
C PRO A 253 -16.03 6.86 10.68
N ALA A 254 -17.09 7.56 11.12
CA ALA A 254 -17.00 8.60 12.15
C ALA A 254 -16.35 8.11 13.47
N ALA A 255 -16.45 6.81 13.76
CA ALA A 255 -15.80 6.16 14.90
C ALA A 255 -14.26 6.29 14.90
N PHE A 256 -13.63 6.62 13.76
CA PHE A 256 -12.18 6.86 13.67
C PHE A 256 -11.77 8.24 14.23
N GLY A 257 -12.74 9.04 14.66
CA GLY A 257 -12.51 10.36 15.25
C GLY A 257 -11.85 11.29 14.24
N ALA A 258 -10.65 11.77 14.57
CA ALA A 258 -9.93 12.70 13.70
C ALA A 258 -9.48 12.08 12.36
N TYR A 259 -9.37 10.76 12.26
CA TYR A 259 -8.84 10.06 11.07
C TYR A 259 -9.97 9.66 10.10
N THR A 260 -10.69 10.65 9.59
CA THR A 260 -11.84 10.48 8.70
C THR A 260 -11.65 11.11 7.32
N ASP A 261 -10.44 11.60 7.02
CA ASP A 261 -10.14 12.28 5.76
C ASP A 261 -9.78 11.32 4.61
N GLY A 262 -9.52 10.05 4.89
CA GLY A 262 -9.21 9.03 3.89
C GLY A 262 -8.82 7.70 4.50
N LEU A 263 -8.81 6.66 3.66
CA LEU A 263 -8.49 5.26 3.94
C LEU A 263 -7.99 4.68 2.62
N HIS A 264 -6.74 4.20 2.54
CA HIS A 264 -6.10 3.92 1.25
C HIS A 264 -5.36 2.58 1.17
N THR A 265 -5.34 1.83 2.26
CA THR A 265 -4.84 0.46 2.28
C THR A 265 -5.82 -0.46 3.00
N LEU A 266 -6.04 -1.64 2.42
CA LEU A 266 -6.76 -2.77 3.02
C LEU A 266 -6.02 -4.06 2.68
N SER A 267 -5.27 -4.59 3.65
CA SER A 267 -4.35 -5.71 3.43
C SER A 267 -4.70 -6.90 4.32
N ALA A 268 -4.72 -8.09 3.73
CA ALA A 268 -4.96 -9.33 4.46
C ALA A 268 -3.70 -9.75 5.23
N ALA A 269 -3.86 -10.21 6.47
CA ALA A 269 -2.78 -10.76 7.28
C ALA A 269 -3.34 -11.88 8.19
N GLY A 270 -3.52 -13.07 7.63
CA GLY A 270 -4.11 -14.21 8.34
C GLY A 270 -5.50 -13.88 8.92
N PRO A 271 -5.73 -14.02 10.25
CA PRO A 271 -7.02 -13.73 10.88
C PRO A 271 -7.36 -12.24 11.02
N VAL A 272 -6.49 -11.32 10.58
CA VAL A 272 -6.72 -9.88 10.67
C VAL A 272 -6.65 -9.21 9.31
N THR A 273 -7.27 -8.05 9.22
CA THR A 273 -7.13 -7.10 8.11
C THR A 273 -6.44 -5.84 8.63
N LEU A 274 -5.42 -5.40 7.92
CA LEU A 274 -4.69 -4.17 8.19
C LEU A 274 -5.31 -3.05 7.35
N ILE A 275 -5.49 -1.90 7.97
CA ILE A 275 -6.00 -0.69 7.32
C ILE A 275 -5.15 0.50 7.72
N ASP A 276 -5.28 1.59 6.98
CA ASP A 276 -4.86 2.90 7.42
C ASP A 276 -5.98 3.92 7.28
N ALA A 277 -5.83 5.03 7.99
CA ALA A 277 -6.71 6.18 7.86
C ALA A 277 -5.91 7.47 8.02
N LYS A 278 -6.30 8.52 7.29
CA LYS A 278 -5.68 9.85 7.41
C LYS A 278 -6.53 10.85 8.13
N ARG A 279 -5.82 11.82 8.70
CA ARG A 279 -6.31 13.15 9.03
C ARG A 279 -5.45 14.20 8.35
N ARG A 280 -6.02 15.36 8.04
CA ARG A 280 -5.31 16.49 7.45
C ARG A 280 -5.04 17.55 8.50
N VAL A 281 -3.77 17.94 8.67
CA VAL A 281 -3.36 18.89 9.70
C VAL A 281 -2.62 20.09 9.12
N ILE A 282 -2.85 21.25 9.73
CA ILE A 282 -2.03 22.46 9.56
C ILE A 282 -1.39 22.74 10.91
N THR A 283 -0.06 22.92 10.96
CA THR A 283 0.66 23.19 12.21
C THR A 283 1.63 24.36 12.03
N LEU A 284 1.89 25.13 13.09
CA LEU A 284 2.94 26.18 13.05
C LEU A 284 4.32 25.60 12.71
N LYS A 285 4.57 24.35 13.10
CA LYS A 285 5.78 23.59 12.70
C LYS A 285 5.81 23.30 11.21
N SER A 286 4.69 22.94 10.57
CA SER A 286 4.65 22.74 9.11
C SER A 286 4.86 24.05 8.35
N LEU A 287 4.25 25.14 8.81
CA LEU A 287 4.43 26.48 8.22
C LEU A 287 5.89 26.95 8.29
N SER A 288 6.52 26.84 9.47
CA SER A 288 7.93 27.23 9.65
C SER A 288 8.91 26.36 8.85
N LEU A 289 8.64 25.04 8.73
CA LEU A 289 9.41 24.14 7.87
C LEU A 289 9.31 24.52 6.40
N ASP A 290 8.10 24.79 5.91
CA ASP A 290 7.88 25.17 4.52
C ASP A 290 8.54 26.53 4.20
N ALA A 291 8.44 27.51 5.11
CA ALA A 291 9.08 28.82 4.99
C ALA A 291 10.62 28.73 4.97
N ARG A 292 11.23 27.96 5.88
CA ARG A 292 12.71 27.75 5.91
C ARG A 292 13.21 27.13 4.61
N ARG A 293 12.45 26.22 4.01
CA ARG A 293 12.81 25.54 2.76
C ARG A 293 12.69 26.45 1.56
N GLU A 294 11.67 27.30 1.52
CA GLU A 294 11.49 28.28 0.45
C GLU A 294 12.63 29.30 0.45
N ALA A 295 13.00 29.81 1.63
CA ALA A 295 14.19 30.66 1.81
C ALA A 295 15.48 29.95 1.33
N GLY A 296 15.69 28.69 1.72
CA GLY A 296 16.85 27.91 1.30
C GLY A 296 16.91 27.62 -0.21
N ARG A 297 15.77 27.57 -0.91
CA ARG A 297 15.72 27.45 -2.39
C ARG A 297 16.07 28.75 -3.08
N LEU A 298 15.60 29.87 -2.56
CA LEU A 298 15.90 31.21 -3.09
C LEU A 298 17.38 31.55 -2.94
N LEU A 299 18.04 31.11 -1.87
CA LEU A 299 19.47 31.31 -1.61
C LEU A 299 20.40 30.41 -2.45
N ARG A 300 19.88 29.40 -3.15
CA ARG A 300 20.64 28.48 -4.02
C ARG A 300 20.44 28.77 -5.51
N ARG A 301 19.73 29.84 -5.85
CA ARG A 301 19.57 30.39 -7.20
C ARG A 301 20.45 31.61 -7.32
#